data_AF-A0A954EGH7-F1
#
_entry.id   AF-A0A954EGH7-F1
#
_cell.length_a   1.000
_cell.length_b   1.000
_cell.length_c   1.000
_cell.angle_alpha   90.00
_cell.angle_beta   90.00
_cell.angle_gamma   90.00
#
_symmetry.space_group_name_H-M   'P 1'
#
loop_
_entity.id
_entity.type
_entity.pdbx_description
1 polymer ?
#
loop_
_entity_poly.entity_id
_entity_poly.type
_entity_poly.pdbx_seq_one_letter_code
_entity_poly.pdbx_strand_id
1 'polypeptide(L)'
;MMRITLRSDGEELLDRLSRSSERIAAERMELSRGLGLDVVEEVVGSHPVETGRSRAGWESAAGALAGGGSGSGEGWGELEQEEQRTEARLINEVEYEPILEYGTSQRPGTFVVRNALERVRAGSVGIRFREFVQRIFGD
;
A
#
# COMPACT_ATOMS: atom_id res chain seq x y z
N MET A 1 37.13 27.47 29.57
CA MET A 1 36.87 26.04 29.32
C MET A 1 35.37 25.86 29.27
N MET A 2 34.81 25.41 28.14
CA MET A 2 33.36 25.21 27.99
C MET A 2 33.04 23.72 28.17
N ARG A 3 32.07 23.42 29.05
CA ARG A 3 31.56 22.08 29.31
C ARG A 3 30.05 22.11 29.14
N ILE A 4 29.52 21.19 28.35
CA ILE A 4 28.09 20.90 28.26
C ILE A 4 27.86 19.57 29.01
N THR A 5 26.88 19.56 29.90
CA THR A 5 26.43 18.36 30.60
C THR A 5 24.97 18.14 30.26
N LEU A 6 24.65 17.02 29.62
CA LEU A 6 23.28 16.55 29.42
C LEU A 6 22.91 15.57 30.52
N ARG A 7 21.68 15.68 31.01
CA ARG A 7 21.02 14.70 31.88
C ARG A 7 19.67 14.40 31.25
N SER A 8 19.32 13.12 31.12
CA SER A 8 17.96 12.71 30.77
C SER A 8 17.43 11.81 31.87
N ASP A 9 16.12 11.86 32.06
CA ASP A 9 15.41 10.84 32.79
C ASP A 9 15.27 9.60 31.88
N GLY A 10 15.63 8.44 32.39
CA GLY A 10 15.56 7.18 31.63
C GLY A 10 14.13 6.71 31.42
N GLU A 11 13.24 6.90 32.41
CA GLU A 11 11.85 6.46 32.32
C GLU A 11 11.07 7.30 31.31
N GLU A 12 11.25 8.63 31.35
CA GLU A 12 10.64 9.55 30.39
C GLU A 12 11.11 9.27 28.95
N LEU A 13 12.39 8.94 28.76
CA LEU A 13 12.94 8.62 27.45
C LEU A 13 12.35 7.32 26.90
N LEU A 14 12.25 6.28 27.72
CA LEU A 14 11.68 4.98 27.32
C LEU A 14 10.20 5.12 26.94
N ASP A 15 9.43 5.84 27.75
CA ASP A 15 8.02 6.10 27.47
C ASP A 15 7.82 6.87 26.16
N ARG A 16 8.64 7.91 25.90
CA ARG A 16 8.63 8.62 24.61
C ARG A 16 8.98 7.72 23.43
N LEU A 17 9.97 6.84 23.59
CA LEU A 17 10.37 5.90 22.54
C LEU A 17 9.25 4.89 22.23
N SER A 18 8.61 4.33 23.27
CA SER A 18 7.50 3.39 23.11
C SER A 18 6.32 4.00 22.36
N ARG A 19 5.86 5.20 22.78
CA ARG A 19 4.77 5.91 22.09
C ARG A 19 5.12 6.27 20.64
N SER A 20 6.37 6.66 20.40
CA SER A 20 6.84 6.96 19.05
C SER A 20 6.83 5.70 18.18
N SER A 21 7.24 4.56 18.73
CA SER A 21 7.23 3.27 18.05
C SER A 21 5.81 2.85 17.66
N GLU A 22 4.85 2.98 18.59
CA GLU A 22 3.44 2.67 18.34
C GLU A 22 2.85 3.57 17.23
N ARG A 23 3.13 4.89 17.28
CA ARG A 23 2.70 5.86 16.25
C ARG A 23 3.31 5.52 14.89
N ILE A 24 4.61 5.24 14.83
CA ILE A 24 5.30 4.82 13.60
C ILE A 24 4.67 3.55 13.04
N ALA A 25 4.38 2.56 13.90
CA ALA A 25 3.77 1.30 13.49
C ALA A 25 2.37 1.52 12.88
N ALA A 26 1.51 2.32 13.52
CA ALA A 26 0.18 2.66 13.02
C ALA A 26 0.23 3.41 11.68
N GLU A 27 1.08 4.43 11.57
CA GLU A 27 1.23 5.21 10.34
C GLU A 27 1.83 4.39 9.19
N ARG A 28 2.72 3.43 9.50
CA ARG A 28 3.26 2.49 8.51
C ARG A 28 2.17 1.59 7.92
N MET A 29 1.24 1.12 8.74
CA MET A 29 0.07 0.37 8.25
C MET A 29 -0.77 1.20 7.29
N GLU A 30 -1.06 2.44 7.66
CA GLU A 30 -1.87 3.32 6.83
C GLU A 30 -1.17 3.67 5.52
N LEU A 31 0.14 3.92 5.56
CA LEU A 31 0.95 4.15 4.37
C LEU A 31 0.93 2.93 3.43
N SER A 32 1.20 1.73 3.95
CA SER A 32 1.21 0.50 3.15
C SER A 32 -0.17 0.18 2.56
N ARG A 33 -1.24 0.35 3.35
CA ARG A 33 -2.62 0.21 2.87
C ARG A 33 -2.90 1.19 1.73
N GLY A 34 -2.62 2.47 1.95
CA GLY A 34 -2.86 3.52 0.97
C GLY A 34 -2.11 3.28 -0.35
N LEU A 35 -0.85 2.86 -0.28
CA LEU A 35 -0.08 2.50 -1.47
C LEU A 35 -0.65 1.27 -2.20
N GLY A 36 -1.10 0.26 -1.47
CA GLY A 36 -1.75 -0.91 -2.06
C GLY A 36 -3.03 -0.53 -2.82
N LEU A 37 -3.84 0.34 -2.24
CA LEU A 37 -5.08 0.85 -2.87
C LEU A 37 -4.78 1.69 -4.11
N ASP A 38 -3.79 2.59 -4.07
CA ASP A 38 -3.37 3.39 -5.23
C ASP A 38 -2.93 2.50 -6.39
N VAL A 39 -2.20 1.40 -6.10
CA VAL A 39 -1.78 0.44 -7.12
C VAL A 39 -2.99 -0.23 -7.76
N VAL A 40 -3.96 -0.66 -6.96
CA VAL A 40 -5.18 -1.28 -7.50
C VAL A 40 -5.96 -0.31 -8.36
N GLU A 41 -6.10 0.96 -7.94
CA GLU A 41 -6.77 2.00 -8.71
C GLU A 41 -6.12 2.18 -10.09
N GLU A 42 -4.79 2.28 -10.14
CA GLU A 42 -4.03 2.37 -11.40
C GLU A 42 -4.17 1.11 -12.26
N VAL A 43 -4.16 -0.08 -11.65
CA VAL A 43 -4.38 -1.35 -12.34
C VAL A 43 -5.78 -1.35 -12.96
N VAL A 44 -6.82 -1.08 -12.18
CA VAL A 44 -8.23 -1.08 -12.61
C VAL A 44 -8.49 -0.02 -13.69
N GLY A 45 -7.91 1.17 -13.56
CA GLY A 45 -8.02 2.25 -14.54
C GLY A 45 -7.32 1.94 -15.87
N SER A 46 -6.33 1.05 -15.86
CA SER A 46 -5.58 0.64 -17.05
C SER A 46 -6.18 -0.55 -17.80
N HIS A 47 -7.18 -1.22 -17.22
CA HIS A 47 -7.83 -2.38 -17.83
C HIS A 47 -8.84 -1.95 -18.93
N PRO A 48 -8.90 -2.66 -20.07
CA PRO A 48 -9.97 -2.46 -21.05
C PRO A 48 -11.35 -2.76 -20.43
N VAL A 49 -12.40 -2.12 -20.95
CA VAL A 49 -13.78 -2.26 -20.46
C VAL A 49 -14.25 -3.73 -20.41
N GLU A 50 -13.72 -4.59 -21.27
CA GLU A 50 -14.14 -5.99 -21.43
C GLU A 50 -13.51 -6.97 -20.43
N THR A 51 -12.51 -6.57 -19.62
CA THR A 51 -11.90 -7.46 -18.61
C THR A 51 -12.65 -7.43 -17.27
N GLY A 52 -13.99 -7.40 -17.31
CA GLY A 52 -14.85 -7.14 -16.16
C GLY A 52 -14.62 -8.08 -14.97
N ARG A 53 -14.32 -9.37 -15.22
CA ARG A 53 -13.99 -10.33 -14.15
C ARG A 53 -12.68 -10.01 -13.45
N SER A 54 -11.60 -9.78 -14.20
CA SER A 54 -10.29 -9.46 -13.61
C SER A 54 -10.35 -8.12 -12.86
N ARG A 55 -11.05 -7.13 -13.41
CA ARG A 55 -11.33 -5.87 -12.73
C ARG A 55 -12.04 -6.08 -11.39
N ALA A 56 -13.12 -6.88 -11.38
CA ALA A 56 -13.87 -7.19 -10.16
C ALA A 56 -13.01 -7.94 -9.13
N GLY A 57 -12.07 -8.79 -9.56
CA GLY A 57 -11.10 -9.43 -8.69
C GLY A 57 -10.19 -8.42 -7.98
N TRP A 58 -9.65 -7.45 -8.73
CA TRP A 58 -8.83 -6.38 -8.14
C TRP A 58 -9.62 -5.48 -7.20
N GLU A 59 -10.85 -5.09 -7.57
CA GLU A 59 -11.74 -4.31 -6.72
C GLU A 59 -12.10 -5.07 -5.42
N SER A 60 -12.30 -6.39 -5.50
CA SER A 60 -12.51 -7.26 -4.34
C SER A 60 -11.29 -7.30 -3.41
N ALA A 61 -10.09 -7.48 -3.98
CA ALA A 61 -8.83 -7.47 -3.23
C ALA A 61 -8.61 -6.12 -2.51
N ALA A 62 -8.88 -4.99 -3.18
CA ALA A 62 -8.81 -3.67 -2.56
C ALA A 62 -9.83 -3.49 -1.43
N GLY A 63 -11.06 -3.98 -1.61
CA GLY A 63 -12.07 -4.00 -0.55
C GLY A 63 -11.57 -4.72 0.69
N ALA A 64 -11.05 -5.94 0.51
CA ALA A 64 -10.48 -6.74 1.59
C ALA A 64 -9.32 -6.03 2.31
N LEU A 65 -8.39 -5.42 1.57
CA LEU A 65 -7.27 -4.65 2.14
C LEU A 65 -7.74 -3.41 2.92
N ALA A 66 -8.81 -2.75 2.47
CA ALA A 66 -9.41 -1.60 3.14
C ALA A 66 -10.20 -1.98 4.41
N GLY A 67 -10.40 -3.28 4.69
CA GLY A 67 -11.24 -3.75 5.79
C GLY A 67 -12.74 -3.71 5.49
N GLY A 68 -13.12 -3.43 4.24
CA GLY A 68 -14.47 -3.65 3.74
C GLY A 68 -14.63 -5.13 3.40
N GLY A 69 -15.63 -5.80 3.97
CA GLY A 69 -15.83 -7.24 3.80
C GLY A 69 -15.72 -7.71 2.34
N SER A 70 -15.22 -8.95 2.17
CA SER A 70 -14.89 -9.57 0.88
C SER A 70 -15.94 -9.25 -0.17
N GLY A 71 -15.54 -8.46 -1.19
CA GLY A 71 -16.37 -8.25 -2.36
C GLY A 71 -16.72 -9.59 -3.01
N SER A 72 -17.77 -9.63 -3.81
CA SER A 72 -18.20 -10.86 -4.51
C SER A 72 -17.22 -11.33 -5.61
N GLY A 73 -15.98 -10.83 -5.62
CA GLY A 73 -14.96 -11.14 -6.62
C GLY A 73 -13.91 -12.11 -6.08
N GLU A 74 -13.30 -12.86 -6.99
CA GLU A 74 -12.23 -13.84 -6.76
C GLU A 74 -10.87 -13.15 -6.49
N GLY A 75 -10.87 -12.19 -5.55
CA GLY A 75 -9.70 -11.42 -5.17
C GLY A 75 -9.53 -11.36 -3.66
N TRP A 76 -8.29 -11.33 -3.22
CA TRP A 76 -7.89 -11.38 -1.81
C TRP A 76 -6.91 -10.26 -1.49
N GLY A 77 -7.06 -9.66 -0.31
CA GLY A 77 -6.20 -8.59 0.17
C GLY A 77 -5.96 -8.72 1.67
N GLU A 78 -4.72 -8.52 2.10
CA GLU A 78 -4.32 -8.61 3.51
C GLU A 78 -3.23 -7.57 3.83
N LEU A 79 -3.28 -7.08 5.06
CA LEU A 79 -2.23 -6.23 5.63
C LEU A 79 -1.62 -6.96 6.83
N GLU A 80 -0.38 -7.41 6.68
CA GLU A 80 0.39 -8.02 7.77
C GLU A 80 1.32 -6.97 8.41
N GLN A 81 1.34 -6.92 9.74
CA GLN A 81 2.27 -6.10 10.50
C GLN A 81 3.12 -6.99 11.40
N GLU A 82 4.43 -6.88 11.23
CA GLU A 82 5.45 -7.38 12.12
C GLU A 82 6.17 -6.19 12.80
N GLU A 83 6.98 -6.45 13.83
CA GLU A 83 7.62 -5.40 14.65
C GLU A 83 8.21 -4.26 13.81
N GLN A 84 9.03 -4.60 12.80
CA GLN A 84 9.72 -3.62 11.94
C GLN A 84 9.29 -3.66 10.47
N ARG A 85 8.25 -4.42 10.13
CA ARG A 85 7.80 -4.60 8.74
C ARG A 85 6.29 -4.49 8.65
N THR A 86 5.81 -3.92 7.56
CA THR A 86 4.41 -4.02 7.18
C THR A 86 4.35 -4.41 5.72
N GLU A 87 3.52 -5.40 5.42
CA GLU A 87 3.32 -5.92 4.08
C GLU A 87 1.85 -5.84 3.72
N ALA A 88 1.55 -5.21 2.57
CA ALA A 88 0.24 -5.27 1.96
C ALA A 88 0.32 -6.31 0.82
N ARG A 89 -0.50 -7.35 0.89
CA ARG A 89 -0.64 -8.36 -0.15
C ARG A 89 -1.99 -8.21 -0.82
N LEU A 90 -2.00 -8.22 -2.15
CA LEU A 90 -3.18 -8.15 -2.98
C LEU A 90 -3.02 -9.21 -4.08
N ILE A 91 -3.99 -10.12 -4.15
CA ILE A 91 -3.99 -11.24 -5.08
C ILE A 91 -5.30 -11.19 -5.85
N ASN A 92 -5.19 -11.29 -7.17
CA ASN A 92 -6.32 -11.52 -8.05
C ASN A 92 -6.25 -12.96 -8.53
N GLU A 93 -7.21 -13.79 -8.15
CA GLU A 93 -7.25 -15.21 -8.52
C GLU A 93 -7.91 -15.42 -9.90
N VAL A 94 -8.49 -14.36 -10.49
CA VAL A 94 -9.03 -14.41 -11.83
C VAL A 94 -7.90 -14.57 -12.84
N GLU A 95 -7.94 -15.67 -13.59
CA GLU A 95 -7.00 -15.91 -14.68
C GLU A 95 -7.06 -14.76 -15.70
N TYR A 96 -5.90 -14.19 -16.02
CA TYR A 96 -5.80 -13.12 -16.99
C TYR A 96 -5.91 -13.71 -18.40
N GLU A 97 -7.09 -13.63 -18.99
CA GLU A 97 -7.31 -13.96 -20.39
C GLU A 97 -7.07 -12.70 -21.26
N PRO A 98 -5.95 -12.60 -22.00
CA PRO A 98 -5.75 -11.50 -22.94
C PRO A 98 -6.73 -11.65 -24.10
N ILE A 99 -7.70 -10.74 -24.21
CA ILE A 99 -8.64 -10.72 -25.32
C ILE A 99 -7.88 -10.39 -26.62
N LEU A 100 -7.98 -11.30 -27.59
CA LEU A 100 -7.23 -11.30 -28.85
C LEU A 100 -7.69 -10.21 -29.85
N GLU A 101 -8.84 -9.58 -29.63
CA GLU A 101 -9.54 -8.79 -30.65
C GLU A 101 -8.99 -7.36 -30.85
N TYR A 102 -8.24 -6.81 -29.90
CA TYR A 102 -7.80 -5.40 -29.92
C TYR A 102 -6.28 -5.18 -30.02
N GLY A 103 -5.52 -6.14 -30.56
CA GLY A 103 -4.06 -6.02 -30.71
C GLY A 103 -3.29 -6.01 -29.37
N THR A 104 -3.98 -6.30 -28.27
CA THR A 104 -3.46 -6.52 -26.92
C THR A 104 -2.85 -7.91 -26.74
N SER A 105 -2.83 -8.74 -27.79
CA SER A 105 -2.37 -10.14 -27.82
C SER A 105 -0.94 -10.40 -27.31
N GLN A 106 -0.17 -9.37 -26.95
CA GLN A 106 1.20 -9.51 -26.45
C GLN A 106 1.47 -8.83 -25.10
N ARG A 107 0.46 -8.26 -24.41
CA ARG A 107 0.68 -7.64 -23.10
C ARG A 107 0.29 -8.62 -21.99
N PRO A 108 1.26 -9.30 -21.35
CA PRO A 108 0.95 -10.15 -20.21
C PRO A 108 0.37 -9.31 -19.07
N GLY A 109 -0.53 -9.86 -18.25
CA GLY A 109 -1.12 -9.16 -17.11
C GLY A 109 -0.09 -8.56 -16.14
N THR A 110 1.10 -9.15 -16.08
CA THR A 110 2.26 -8.62 -15.33
C THR A 110 2.73 -7.25 -15.81
N PHE A 111 2.53 -6.89 -17.08
CA PHE A 111 2.86 -5.58 -17.62
C PHE A 111 1.96 -4.48 -17.05
N VAL A 112 0.67 -4.78 -16.85
CA VAL A 112 -0.30 -3.82 -16.28
C VAL A 112 0.05 -3.53 -14.82
N VAL A 113 0.28 -4.58 -14.04
CA VAL A 113 0.68 -4.45 -12.62
C VAL A 113 2.00 -3.70 -12.49
N ARG A 114 2.99 -4.01 -13.33
CA ARG A 114 4.29 -3.32 -13.31
C ARG A 114 4.16 -1.83 -13.63
N ASN A 115 3.40 -1.46 -14.65
CA ASN A 115 3.19 -0.05 -14.98
C ASN A 115 2.46 0.70 -13.87
N ALA A 116 1.46 0.08 -13.25
CA ALA A 116 0.76 0.67 -12.11
C ALA A 116 1.73 0.94 -10.94
N LEU A 117 2.58 -0.04 -10.61
CA LEU A 117 3.63 0.12 -9.60
C LEU A 117 4.60 1.26 -9.93
N GLU A 118 5.03 1.36 -11.20
CA GLU A 118 5.92 2.43 -11.65
C GLU A 118 5.27 3.81 -11.55
N ARG A 119 3.98 3.94 -11.89
CA ARG A 119 3.20 5.19 -11.76
C ARG A 119 3.02 5.61 -10.32
N VAL A 120 2.59 4.71 -9.44
CA VAL A 120 2.44 4.98 -8.00
C VAL A 120 3.78 5.36 -7.38
N ARG A 121 4.87 4.67 -7.77
CA ARG A 121 6.23 5.00 -7.31
C ARG A 121 6.64 6.41 -7.72
N ALA A 122 6.33 6.83 -8.95
CA ALA A 122 6.70 8.15 -9.46
C ALA A 122 5.82 9.29 -8.91
N GLY A 123 4.53 9.03 -8.68
CA GLY A 123 3.55 10.06 -8.30
C GLY A 123 3.22 10.12 -6.81
N SER A 124 2.83 8.99 -6.22
CA SER A 124 2.12 8.96 -4.93
C SER A 124 3.02 8.65 -3.74
N VAL A 125 4.09 7.85 -3.93
CA VAL A 125 4.99 7.46 -2.83
C VAL A 125 5.62 8.66 -2.14
N GLY A 126 6.13 9.62 -2.91
CA GLY A 126 6.78 10.81 -2.34
C GLY A 126 5.81 11.71 -1.55
N ILE A 127 4.55 11.79 -1.98
CA ILE A 127 3.50 12.58 -1.32
C ILE A 127 3.10 11.90 -0.02
N ARG A 128 2.71 10.62 -0.08
CA ARG A 128 2.29 9.85 1.12
C ARG A 128 3.42 9.71 2.15
N PHE A 129 4.67 9.55 1.71
CA PHE A 129 5.80 9.51 2.63
C PHE A 129 6.01 10.85 3.35
N ARG A 130 5.81 11.98 2.67
CA ARG A 130 5.88 13.31 3.30
C ARG A 130 4.77 13.48 4.34
N GLU A 131 3.55 13.08 4.02
CA GLU A 131 2.41 13.11 4.94
C GLU A 131 2.68 12.21 6.16
N PHE A 132 3.21 11.00 5.95
CA PHE A 132 3.66 10.09 7.01
C PHE A 132 4.66 10.76 7.96
N VAL A 133 5.71 11.40 7.42
CA VAL A 133 6.72 12.10 8.23
C VAL A 133 6.08 13.25 9.02
N GLN A 134 5.22 14.04 8.39
CA GLN A 134 4.51 15.13 9.07
C GLN A 134 3.60 14.62 10.19
N ARG A 135 2.90 13.50 9.98
CA ARG A 135 2.05 12.90 11.01
C ARG A 135 2.82 12.29 12.16
N ILE A 136 4.10 11.97 12.02
CA ILE A 136 4.91 11.41 13.12
C ILE A 136 5.68 12.50 13.86
N PHE A 137 6.20 13.49 13.14
CA PHE A 137 7.17 14.46 13.65
C PHE A 137 6.72 15.93 13.54
N GLY A 138 5.50 16.20 13.04
CA GLY A 138 5.01 17.55 12.77
C GLY A 138 4.40 18.29 13.96
N ASP A 139 4.61 17.79 15.18
CA ASP A 139 4.24 18.46 16.44
C ASP A 139 5.43 19.28 16.99
#